data_AF-A0A1X1P5H3-F1
#
_entry.id   AF-A0A1X1P5H3-F1
#
_cell.length_a   1.000
_cell.length_b   1.000
_cell.length_c   1.000
_cell.angle_alpha   90.00
_cell.angle_beta   90.00
_cell.angle_gamma   90.00
#
_symmetry.space_group_name_H-M   'P 1'
#
loop_
_entity.id
_entity.type
_entity.pdbx_description
1 polymer ?
#
loop_
_entity_poly.entity_id
_entity_poly.type
_entity_poly.pdbx_seq_one_letter_code
_entity_poly.pdbx_strand_id
1 'polypeptide(L)'
;AYLRYMKKALNNCGDVARAAFAKIGVLMASARRTEKPLHPTNLHVNQALFPRDTVQSRLPDPEWLERWLDEQIRFDGEWEKKVVERILHNLSILFERTFATAQELNRYRREVTARTNRVADGVADSV
;
A
#
# COMPACT_ATOMS: atom_id res chain seq x y z
N ALA A 1 16.05 0.65 3.98
CA ALA A 1 15.68 -0.15 5.17
C ALA A 1 14.48 -1.07 4.94
N TYR A 2 13.31 -0.60 4.46
CA TYR A 2 12.08 -1.41 4.37
C TYR A 2 12.00 -2.43 3.21
N LEU A 3 12.60 -2.12 2.05
CA LEU A 3 12.61 -3.02 0.87
C LEU A 3 13.21 -4.41 1.17
N ARG A 4 14.22 -4.47 2.04
CA ARG A 4 14.84 -5.73 2.49
C ARG A 4 13.85 -6.61 3.26
N TYR A 5 13.04 -6.02 4.14
CA TYR A 5 12.01 -6.75 4.87
C TYR A 5 10.89 -7.24 3.95
N MET A 6 10.46 -6.41 2.99
CA MET A 6 9.46 -6.82 2.02
C MET A 6 9.96 -7.97 1.13
N LYS A 7 11.22 -7.92 0.66
CA LYS A 7 11.85 -9.03 -0.07
C LYS A 7 11.87 -10.32 0.76
N LYS A 8 12.24 -10.24 2.04
CA LYS A 8 12.17 -11.39 2.96
C LYS A 8 10.74 -11.93 3.09
N ALA A 9 9.75 -11.05 3.24
CA ALA A 9 8.34 -11.44 3.32
C ALA A 9 7.82 -12.10 2.02
N LEU A 10 8.32 -11.67 0.84
CA LEU A 10 8.00 -12.35 -0.42
C LEU A 10 8.49 -13.79 -0.44
N ASN A 11 9.69 -14.05 0.09
CA ASN A 11 10.23 -15.41 0.17
C ASN A 11 9.45 -16.27 1.16
N ASN A 12 8.99 -15.68 2.27
CA ASN A 12 8.29 -16.42 3.32
C ASN A 12 6.80 -16.65 3.05
N CYS A 13 6.12 -15.67 2.43
CA CYS A 13 4.66 -15.66 2.30
C CYS A 13 4.17 -15.61 0.85
N GLY A 14 5.07 -15.56 -0.14
CA GLY A 14 4.76 -15.66 -1.56
C GLY A 14 3.70 -14.68 -2.05
N ASP A 15 2.70 -15.20 -2.76
CA ASP A 15 1.63 -14.40 -3.39
C ASP A 15 0.75 -13.65 -2.37
N VAL A 16 0.64 -14.12 -1.12
CA VAL A 16 -0.07 -13.40 -0.04
C VAL A 16 0.63 -12.07 0.26
N ALA A 17 1.96 -12.08 0.38
CA ALA A 17 2.73 -10.86 0.58
C ALA A 17 2.69 -9.95 -0.66
N ARG A 18 2.77 -10.51 -1.87
CA ARG A 18 2.62 -9.72 -3.11
C ARG A 18 1.27 -9.02 -3.17
N ALA A 19 0.18 -9.72 -2.85
CA ALA A 19 -1.18 -9.17 -2.86
C ALA A 19 -1.32 -8.04 -1.83
N ALA A 20 -0.81 -8.24 -0.61
CA ALA A 20 -0.85 -7.24 0.45
C ALA A 20 -0.06 -5.97 0.09
N PHE A 21 1.18 -6.13 -0.36
CA PHE A 21 2.03 -4.99 -0.75
C PHE A 21 1.49 -4.24 -1.95
N ALA A 22 0.96 -4.95 -2.96
CA ALA A 22 0.31 -4.30 -4.10
C ALA A 22 -0.96 -3.55 -3.69
N LYS A 23 -1.76 -4.08 -2.75
CA LYS A 23 -2.95 -3.40 -2.22
C LYS A 23 -2.59 -2.10 -1.51
N ILE A 24 -1.61 -2.13 -0.59
CA ILE A 24 -1.14 -0.95 0.11
C ILE A 24 -0.53 0.06 -0.86
N GLY A 25 0.27 -0.40 -1.83
CA GLY A 25 0.83 0.44 -2.88
C GLY A 25 -0.23 1.18 -3.70
N VAL A 26 -1.32 0.51 -4.10
CA VAL A 26 -2.44 1.15 -4.82
C VAL A 26 -3.12 2.20 -3.96
N LEU A 27 -3.36 1.92 -2.67
CA LEU A 27 -4.00 2.86 -1.75
C LEU A 27 -3.15 4.14 -1.60
N MET A 28 -1.84 3.99 -1.38
CA MET A 28 -0.93 5.13 -1.24
C MET A 28 -0.73 5.90 -2.55
N ALA A 29 -0.69 5.21 -3.70
CA ALA A 29 -0.50 5.83 -5.01
C ALA A 29 -1.79 6.40 -5.62
N SER A 30 -2.94 6.22 -4.96
CA SER A 30 -4.26 6.67 -5.46
C SER A 30 -4.96 7.63 -4.50
N ALA A 31 -4.22 8.27 -3.59
CA ALA A 31 -4.78 9.09 -2.50
C ALA A 31 -5.77 10.18 -2.98
N ARG A 32 -5.61 10.73 -4.20
CA ARG A 32 -6.53 11.72 -4.79
C ARG A 32 -7.91 11.20 -5.20
N ARG A 33 -8.11 9.88 -5.26
CA ARG A 33 -9.42 9.30 -5.66
C ARG A 33 -10.39 9.09 -4.50
N THR A 34 -9.94 9.34 -3.27
CA THR A 34 -10.76 9.24 -2.07
C THR A 34 -10.97 10.63 -1.50
N GLU A 35 -12.23 10.99 -1.21
CA GLU A 35 -12.64 12.29 -0.62
C GLU A 35 -11.92 12.62 0.70
N LYS A 36 -11.26 11.62 1.30
CA LYS A 36 -10.30 11.77 2.40
C LYS A 36 -8.96 11.18 1.94
N PRO A 37 -7.98 11.99 1.53
CA PRO A 37 -6.68 11.49 1.08
C PRO A 37 -6.05 10.64 2.17
N LEU A 38 -5.91 9.33 1.91
CA LEU A 38 -5.04 8.48 2.71
C LEU A 38 -3.60 8.85 2.37
N HIS A 39 -3.08 9.88 3.05
CA HIS A 39 -1.66 10.21 2.96
C HIS A 39 -0.83 9.08 3.60
N PRO A 40 0.37 8.76 3.10
CA PRO A 40 1.23 7.73 3.70
C PRO A 40 1.54 7.94 5.19
N THR A 41 1.43 9.17 5.70
CA THR A 41 1.58 9.48 7.14
C THR A 41 0.34 9.17 7.97
N ASN A 42 -0.78 8.78 7.36
CA ASN A 42 -1.99 8.33 8.07
C ASN A 42 -1.97 6.82 8.35
N LEU A 43 -0.90 6.11 7.96
CA LEU A 43 -0.77 4.67 8.18
C LEU A 43 -0.26 4.36 9.59
N HIS A 44 -1.08 4.59 10.61
CA HIS A 44 -0.76 4.23 11.99
C HIS A 44 -1.48 2.93 12.38
N VAL A 45 -0.73 1.99 12.96
CA VAL A 45 -1.28 0.81 13.64
C VAL A 45 -0.51 0.60 14.94
N ASN A 46 -1.20 0.53 16.07
CA ASN A 46 -0.61 0.22 17.36
C ASN A 46 -0.63 -1.29 17.62
N GLN A 47 0.55 -1.87 17.85
CA GLN A 47 0.70 -3.31 18.10
C GLN A 47 -0.11 -3.81 19.29
N ALA A 48 -0.18 -3.03 20.38
CA ALA A 48 -0.91 -3.40 21.59
C ALA A 48 -2.43 -3.39 21.39
N LEU A 49 -2.92 -2.79 20.29
CA LEU A 49 -4.33 -2.69 19.97
C LEU A 49 -4.75 -3.60 18.81
N PHE A 50 -3.86 -4.45 18.29
CA PHE A 50 -4.22 -5.47 17.31
C PHE A 50 -5.19 -6.50 17.91
N PRO A 51 -6.27 -6.92 17.22
CA PRO A 51 -6.64 -6.60 15.83
C PRO A 51 -7.58 -5.40 15.66
N ARG A 52 -7.87 -4.64 16.71
CA ARG A 52 -8.89 -3.56 16.70
C ARG A 52 -8.39 -2.26 16.08
N ASP A 53 -7.10 -1.98 16.19
CA ASP A 53 -6.48 -0.82 15.54
C ASP A 53 -6.10 -1.18 14.10
N THR A 54 -6.92 -0.71 13.15
CA THR A 54 -6.67 -0.84 11.72
C THR A 54 -6.08 0.46 11.18
N VAL A 55 -5.46 0.39 10.01
CA VAL A 55 -4.85 1.53 9.29
C VAL A 55 -5.77 2.76 9.17
N GLN A 56 -7.09 2.60 9.32
CA GLN A 56 -8.08 3.68 9.21
C GLN A 56 -8.81 3.98 10.53
N SER A 57 -8.47 3.30 11.63
CA SER A 57 -9.30 3.34 12.84
C SER A 57 -9.09 4.60 13.69
N ARG A 58 -7.95 5.28 13.53
CA ARG A 58 -7.58 6.50 14.27
C ARG A 58 -6.93 7.51 13.33
N LEU A 59 -7.75 8.28 12.63
CA LEU A 59 -7.28 9.41 11.85
C LEU A 59 -7.01 10.60 12.79
N PRO A 60 -5.95 11.39 12.54
CA PRO A 60 -5.75 12.64 13.26
C PRO A 60 -6.91 13.61 12.99
N ASP A 61 -7.02 14.63 13.84
CA ASP A 61 -7.96 15.73 13.62
C ASP A 61 -7.76 16.31 12.20
N PRO A 62 -8.84 16.46 11.40
CA PRO A 62 -8.74 16.94 10.02
C PRO A 62 -8.11 18.33 9.89
N GLU A 63 -8.44 19.27 10.78
CA GLU A 63 -7.91 20.65 10.73
C GLU A 63 -6.43 20.67 11.09
N TRP A 64 -6.03 19.86 12.07
CA TRP A 64 -4.61 19.71 12.41
C TRP A 64 -3.82 19.13 11.23
N LEU A 65 -4.36 18.10 10.57
CA LEU A 65 -3.69 17.44 9.46
C LEU A 65 -3.51 18.38 8.27
N GLU A 66 -4.56 19.14 7.93
CA GLU A 66 -4.52 20.14 6.86
C GLU A 66 -3.45 21.21 7.15
N ARG A 67 -3.46 21.80 8.35
CA ARG A 67 -2.42 22.78 8.75
C ARG A 67 -1.01 22.20 8.72
N TRP A 68 -0.82 20.97 9.16
CA TRP A 68 0.49 20.32 9.13
C TRP A 68 0.98 20.10 7.69
N LEU A 69 0.10 19.62 6.81
CA LEU A 69 0.39 19.41 5.40
C LEU A 69 0.69 20.73 4.69
N ASP A 70 -0.12 21.76 4.88
CA ASP A 70 -0.01 23.01 4.11
C ASP A 70 1.02 23.98 4.68
N GLU A 71 1.05 24.18 5.99
CA GLU A 71 1.86 25.24 6.60
C GLU A 71 3.24 24.76 7.04
N GLN A 72 3.36 23.53 7.54
CA GLN A 72 4.61 23.02 8.13
C GLN A 72 5.50 22.31 7.12
N ILE A 73 4.95 21.30 6.43
CA ILE A 73 5.73 20.52 5.45
C ILE A 73 5.49 20.94 4.01
N ARG A 74 4.49 21.79 3.75
CA ARG A 74 4.12 22.31 2.43
C ARG A 74 4.01 21.19 1.40
N PHE A 75 3.22 20.16 1.75
CA PHE A 75 3.05 18.96 0.94
C PHE A 75 2.08 19.23 -0.21
N ASP A 76 2.62 19.83 -1.27
CA ASP A 76 1.89 20.13 -2.48
C ASP A 76 1.82 18.95 -3.47
N GLY A 77 1.20 19.19 -4.62
CA GLY A 77 1.07 18.18 -5.66
C GLY A 77 2.40 17.73 -6.30
N GLU A 78 3.45 18.55 -6.23
CA GLU A 78 4.76 18.13 -6.75
C GLU A 78 5.42 17.12 -5.82
N TRP A 79 5.36 17.35 -4.50
CA TRP A 79 5.84 16.40 -3.51
C TRP A 79 5.05 15.10 -3.53
N GLU A 80 3.73 15.19 -3.69
CA GLU A 80 2.89 14.02 -3.86
C GLU A 80 3.30 13.20 -5.09
N LYS A 81 3.52 13.85 -6.24
CA LYS A 81 3.99 13.18 -7.46
C LYS A 81 5.30 12.44 -7.22
N LYS A 82 6.28 13.06 -6.56
CA LYS A 82 7.56 12.42 -6.21
C LYS A 82 7.37 11.21 -5.29
N VAL A 83 6.46 11.29 -4.32
CA VAL A 83 6.12 10.18 -3.42
C VAL A 83 5.52 9.01 -4.21
N VAL A 84 4.54 9.29 -5.09
CA VAL A 84 3.91 8.28 -5.95
C VAL A 84 4.96 7.61 -6.85
N GLU A 85 5.80 8.39 -7.53
CA GLU A 85 6.89 7.87 -8.37
C GLU A 85 7.84 6.97 -7.58
N ARG A 86 8.21 7.37 -6.36
CA ARG A 86 9.09 6.54 -5.51
C ARG A 86 8.42 5.25 -5.07
N ILE A 87 7.13 5.27 -4.74
CA ILE A 87 6.36 4.07 -4.40
C ILE A 87 6.35 3.10 -5.57
N LEU A 88 5.96 3.57 -6.76
CA LEU A 88 5.88 2.75 -7.96
C LEU A 88 7.26 2.18 -8.35
N HIS A 89 8.31 2.98 -8.26
CA HIS A 89 9.68 2.53 -8.50
C HIS A 89 10.11 1.42 -7.53
N ASN A 90 9.89 1.60 -6.22
CA ASN A 90 10.28 0.61 -5.22
C ASN A 90 9.49 -0.69 -5.36
N LEU A 91 8.20 -0.62 -5.69
CA LEU A 91 7.38 -1.79 -5.99
C LEU A 91 7.80 -2.45 -7.31
N SER A 92 8.28 -1.67 -8.28
CA SER A 92 8.83 -2.22 -9.52
C SER A 92 10.07 -3.07 -9.26
N ILE A 93 10.98 -2.57 -8.41
CA ILE A 93 12.15 -3.34 -7.96
C ILE A 93 11.72 -4.57 -7.15
N LEU A 94 10.72 -4.43 -6.29
CA LEU A 94 10.26 -5.50 -5.41
C LEU A 94 9.63 -6.66 -6.19
N PHE A 95 8.87 -6.36 -7.24
CA PHE A 95 8.13 -7.35 -8.03
C PHE A 95 8.80 -7.70 -9.35
N GLU A 96 9.97 -7.11 -9.65
CA GLU A 96 10.72 -7.30 -10.89
C GLU A 96 9.86 -7.03 -12.13
N ARG A 97 9.00 -6.01 -12.05
CA ARG A 97 8.05 -5.59 -13.08
C ARG A 97 7.87 -4.08 -13.05
N THR A 98 7.96 -3.42 -14.19
CA THR A 98 7.79 -1.97 -14.26
C THR A 98 6.34 -1.55 -13.99
N PHE A 99 6.16 -0.54 -13.14
CA PHE A 99 4.91 0.18 -12.94
C PHE A 99 5.14 1.68 -13.14
N ALA A 100 4.58 2.23 -14.21
CA ALA A 100 4.57 3.66 -14.49
C ALA A 100 3.35 4.37 -13.86
N THR A 101 2.27 3.61 -13.59
CA THR A 101 1.02 4.18 -13.07
C THR A 101 0.39 3.33 -11.96
N ALA A 102 -0.42 3.96 -11.11
CA ALA A 102 -1.21 3.25 -10.08
C ALA A 102 -2.21 2.26 -10.70
N GLN A 103 -2.67 2.52 -11.93
CA GLN A 103 -3.55 1.63 -12.70
C GLN A 103 -2.85 0.31 -13.03
N GLU A 104 -1.60 0.37 -13.48
CA GLU A 104 -0.78 -0.81 -13.77
C GLU A 104 -0.55 -1.65 -12.51
N LEU A 105 -0.23 -0.98 -11.40
CA LEU A 105 -0.08 -1.64 -10.11
C LEU A 105 -1.39 -2.30 -9.65
N ASN A 106 -2.54 -1.65 -9.87
CA ASN A 106 -3.84 -2.22 -9.51
C ASN A 106 -4.21 -3.42 -10.39
N ARG A 107 -3.83 -3.43 -11.67
CA ARG A 107 -3.96 -4.61 -12.53
C ARG A 107 -3.12 -5.76 -11.99
N TYR A 108 -1.85 -5.52 -11.65
CA TYR A 108 -1.01 -6.53 -11.01
C TYR A 108 -1.59 -7.05 -9.68
N ARG A 109 -2.11 -6.16 -8.83
CA ARG A 109 -2.79 -6.55 -7.58
C ARG A 109 -3.91 -7.55 -7.85
N ARG A 110 -4.75 -7.29 -8.86
CA ARG A 110 -5.87 -8.18 -9.24
C ARG A 110 -5.36 -9.53 -9.76
N GLU A 111 -4.32 -9.52 -10.60
CA GLU A 111 -3.67 -10.75 -11.11
C GLU A 111 -3.18 -11.64 -9.96
N VAL A 112 -2.44 -11.07 -9.00
CA VAL A 112 -1.91 -11.80 -7.84
C VAL A 112 -3.02 -12.31 -6.93
N THR A 113 -4.05 -11.48 -6.68
CA THR A 113 -5.20 -11.87 -5.85
C THR A 113 -5.93 -13.06 -6.49
N ALA A 114 -6.12 -13.04 -7.81
CA ALA A 114 -6.76 -14.15 -8.53
C ALA A 114 -5.94 -15.45 -8.42
N ARG A 115 -4.59 -15.38 -8.51
CA ARG A 115 -3.73 -16.55 -8.27
C ARG A 115 -3.85 -17.09 -6.85
N THR A 116 -3.87 -16.19 -5.86
CA THR A 116 -4.00 -16.55 -4.44
C THR A 116 -5.32 -17.29 -4.18
N ASN A 117 -6.43 -16.80 -4.74
CA ASN A 117 -7.74 -17.44 -4.59
C ASN A 117 -7.79 -18.82 -5.27
N ARG A 118 -7.21 -18.96 -6.47
CA ARG A 118 -7.15 -20.27 -7.15
C ARG A 118 -6.38 -21.33 -6.38
N VAL A 119 -5.29 -20.93 -5.69
CA VAL A 119 -4.54 -21.84 -4.82
C VAL A 119 -5.39 -22.25 -3.61
N ALA A 120 -6.14 -21.33 -3.03
CA ALA A 120 -7.04 -21.65 -1.92
C ALA A 120 -8.15 -22.64 -2.33
N ASP A 121 -8.76 -22.43 -3.51
CA ASP A 121 -9.82 -23.30 -4.04
C ASP A 121 -9.27 -24.71 -4.36
N GLY A 122 -8.10 -24.81 -4.99
CA GLY A 122 -7.50 -26.12 -5.33
C GLY A 122 -7.04 -26.93 -4.11
N VAL A 123 -6.72 -26.29 -2.99
CA VAL A 123 -6.44 -26.99 -1.72
C VAL A 123 -7.72 -27.53 -1.08
N ALA A 124 -8.84 -26.79 -1.19
CA ALA A 124 -10.13 -27.25 -0.68
C ALA A 124 -10.68 -28.47 -1.44
N ASP A 125 -10.43 -28.55 -2.76
CA ASP A 125 -10.82 -29.71 -3.58
C ASP A 125 -9.93 -30.95 -3.36
N SER A 126 -8.80 -30.81 -2.63
CA SER A 126 -7.84 -31.88 -2.38
C SER A 126 -7.95 -32.52 -0.98
N VAL A 127 -8.91 -32.07 -0.16
CA VAL A 127 -9.18 -32.52 1.22
C VAL A 127 -10.56 -33.15 1.28
#